data_AF-A0A3M4W177-F1
#
_entry.id   AF-A0A3M4W177-F1
#
_cell.length_a   1.000
_cell.length_b   1.000
_cell.length_c   1.000
_cell.angle_alpha   90.00
_cell.angle_beta   90.00
_cell.angle_gamma   90.00
#
_symmetry.space_group_name_H-M   'P 1'
#
loop_
_entity.id
_entity.type
_entity.pdbx_description
1 polymer ?
#
loop_
_entity_poly.entity_id
_entity_poly.type
_entity_poly.pdbx_seq_one_letter_code
_entity_poly.pdbx_strand_id
1 'polypeptide(L)'
;MFDVMFLRHVIVFSLIALLTGCAGLTSREALQGKGDPAQWREHKQQLSSLDGWQINGKVGIRAPRDSGSGTLFWLQRQDYYDIRLSGPLGRGAARLTGRPGGVSLEVANQGRYEAPTPETLLQDQLGWKLPVSHLVWWVRGLPAPDSKSRLTLDDDSRLASLEQ
;
A
#
# COMPACT_ATOMS: atom_id res chain seq x y z
N MET A 1 55.18 -2.93 -18.91
CA MET A 1 54.41 -1.94 -18.12
C MET A 1 52.96 -1.82 -18.60
N PHE A 2 52.68 -1.87 -19.91
CA PHE A 2 51.32 -1.84 -20.49
C PHE A 2 50.44 -3.06 -20.13
N ASP A 3 50.99 -4.28 -20.10
CA ASP A 3 50.22 -5.49 -19.73
C ASP A 3 49.67 -5.48 -18.30
N VAL A 4 50.47 -5.01 -17.34
CA VAL A 4 50.07 -4.97 -15.92
C VAL A 4 48.93 -3.97 -15.70
N MET A 5 48.93 -2.87 -16.46
CA MET A 5 47.87 -1.87 -16.42
C MET A 5 46.59 -2.43 -17.04
N PHE A 6 46.66 -3.11 -18.19
CA PHE A 6 45.49 -3.70 -18.86
C PHE A 6 44.84 -4.80 -18.00
N LEU A 7 45.65 -5.69 -17.40
CA LEU A 7 45.18 -6.76 -16.53
C LEU A 7 44.46 -6.22 -15.27
N ARG A 8 44.95 -5.11 -14.70
CA ARG A 8 44.31 -4.45 -13.56
C ARG A 8 42.94 -3.87 -13.91
N HIS A 9 42.78 -3.30 -15.11
CA HIS A 9 41.50 -2.75 -15.55
C HIS A 9 40.48 -3.86 -15.84
N VAL A 10 40.90 -4.99 -16.42
CA VAL A 10 40.03 -6.17 -16.65
C VAL A 10 39.54 -6.77 -15.33
N ILE A 11 40.42 -6.90 -14.32
CA ILE A 11 40.03 -7.39 -13.00
C ILE A 11 39.02 -6.46 -12.33
N VAL A 12 39.24 -5.15 -12.38
CA VAL A 12 38.32 -4.15 -11.80
C VAL A 12 36.96 -4.17 -12.49
N PHE A 13 36.93 -4.25 -13.83
CA PHE A 13 35.68 -4.29 -14.59
C PHE A 13 34.88 -5.57 -14.32
N SER A 14 35.56 -6.72 -14.21
CA SER A 14 34.94 -8.00 -13.84
C SER A 14 34.39 -7.97 -12.41
N LEU A 15 35.11 -7.37 -11.46
CA LEU A 15 34.66 -7.23 -10.07
C LEU A 15 33.38 -6.37 -10.00
N ILE A 16 33.32 -5.25 -10.74
CA ILE A 16 32.14 -4.38 -10.81
C ILE A 16 30.95 -5.13 -11.41
N ALA A 17 31.17 -5.91 -12.48
CA ALA A 17 30.11 -6.72 -13.11
C ALA A 17 29.57 -7.80 -12.16
N LEU A 18 30.43 -8.46 -11.39
CA LEU A 18 30.06 -9.46 -10.38
C LEU A 18 29.28 -8.83 -9.20
N LEU A 19 29.61 -7.60 -8.81
CA LEU A 19 28.91 -6.87 -7.73
C LEU A 19 27.48 -6.44 -8.12
N THR A 20 27.22 -6.13 -9.39
CA THR A 20 25.87 -5.76 -9.88
C THR A 20 24.88 -6.93 -9.98
N GLY A 21 25.35 -8.18 -10.01
CA GLY A 21 24.49 -9.37 -10.13
C GLY A 21 23.69 -9.70 -8.87
N CYS A 22 24.16 -9.29 -7.69
CA CYS A 22 23.53 -9.66 -6.41
C CYS A 22 22.32 -8.78 -6.03
N ALA A 23 22.19 -7.58 -6.61
CA ALA A 23 21.08 -6.67 -6.30
C ALA A 23 19.72 -7.16 -6.84
N GLY A 24 19.71 -8.07 -7.82
CA GLY A 24 18.49 -8.62 -8.41
C GLY A 24 17.89 -9.83 -7.69
N LEU A 25 18.61 -10.42 -6.72
CA LEU A 25 18.23 -11.70 -6.09
C LEU A 25 17.36 -11.57 -4.85
N THR A 26 17.20 -10.37 -4.30
CA THR A 26 16.30 -10.13 -3.16
C THR A 26 14.95 -9.64 -3.66
N SER A 27 14.15 -10.54 -4.23
CA SER A 27 12.73 -10.25 -4.42
C SER A 27 12.09 -10.00 -3.05
N ARG A 28 11.51 -8.82 -2.86
CA ARG A 28 10.74 -8.49 -1.65
C ARG A 28 9.39 -9.24 -1.61
N GLU A 29 9.00 -9.85 -2.74
CA GLU A 29 7.74 -10.56 -2.93
C GLU A 29 7.99 -12.06 -3.09
N ALA A 30 7.38 -12.86 -2.22
CA ALA A 30 7.32 -14.30 -2.34
C ALA A 30 5.99 -14.71 -3.00
N LEU A 31 6.05 -15.10 -4.28
CA LEU A 31 4.86 -15.54 -5.03
C LEU A 31 4.59 -17.04 -4.79
N GLN A 32 3.32 -17.36 -4.56
CA GLN A 32 2.78 -18.70 -4.38
C GLN A 32 1.49 -18.85 -5.20
N GLY A 33 0.96 -20.07 -5.29
CA GLY A 33 -0.28 -20.37 -6.01
C GLY A 33 -0.04 -20.88 -7.42
N LYS A 34 -1.09 -20.81 -8.25
CA LYS A 34 -1.09 -21.37 -9.62
C LYS A 34 -0.93 -20.32 -10.72
N GLY A 35 -1.02 -19.05 -10.37
CA GLY A 35 -0.90 -17.94 -11.31
C GLY A 35 0.50 -17.80 -11.92
N ASP A 36 0.55 -17.20 -13.10
CA ASP A 36 1.79 -16.90 -13.83
C ASP A 36 2.45 -15.62 -13.28
N PRO A 37 3.70 -15.69 -12.78
CA PRO A 37 4.44 -14.52 -12.31
C PRO A 37 4.60 -13.41 -13.35
N ALA A 38 4.65 -13.74 -14.64
CA ALA A 38 4.79 -12.74 -15.70
C ALA A 38 3.50 -11.92 -15.87
N GLN A 39 2.35 -12.59 -15.89
CA GLN A 39 1.04 -11.94 -15.95
C GLN A 39 0.76 -11.12 -14.69
N TRP A 40 1.16 -11.61 -13.51
CA TRP A 40 1.10 -10.84 -12.28
C TRP A 40 1.89 -9.53 -12.38
N ARG A 41 3.13 -9.56 -12.91
CA ARG A 41 3.92 -8.34 -13.08
C ARG A 41 3.23 -7.33 -13.99
N GLU A 42 2.66 -7.78 -15.10
CA GLU A 42 1.93 -6.91 -16.04
C GLU A 42 0.69 -6.32 -15.37
N HIS A 43 -0.12 -7.14 -14.71
CA HIS A 43 -1.31 -6.71 -13.98
C HIS A 43 -0.96 -5.70 -12.88
N LYS A 44 0.12 -5.95 -12.12
CA LYS A 44 0.63 -5.05 -11.10
C LYS A 44 1.04 -3.70 -11.69
N GLN A 45 1.71 -3.69 -12.84
CA GLN A 45 2.10 -2.45 -13.53
C GLN A 45 0.87 -1.65 -13.98
N GLN A 46 -0.14 -2.33 -14.54
CA GLN A 46 -1.41 -1.69 -14.91
C GLN A 46 -2.08 -1.04 -13.70
N LEU A 47 -2.24 -1.76 -12.60
CA LEU A 47 -2.85 -1.24 -11.36
C LEU A 47 -2.02 -0.12 -10.72
N SER A 48 -0.70 -0.18 -10.82
CA SER A 48 0.21 0.83 -10.24
C SER A 48 0.11 2.18 -10.97
N SER A 49 -0.39 2.19 -12.22
CA SER A 49 -0.66 3.42 -12.98
C SER A 49 -1.98 4.10 -12.61
N LEU A 50 -2.80 3.47 -11.76
CA LEU A 50 -4.07 4.04 -11.30
C LEU A 50 -3.83 5.09 -10.21
N ASP A 51 -3.61 6.33 -10.67
CA ASP A 51 -3.44 7.49 -9.79
C ASP A 51 -4.77 8.07 -9.31
N GLY A 52 -5.89 7.68 -9.91
CA GLY A 52 -7.23 8.14 -9.52
C GLY A 52 -8.24 7.01 -9.51
N TRP A 53 -8.97 6.85 -8.40
CA TRP A 53 -9.97 5.81 -8.25
C TRP A 53 -11.00 6.17 -7.17
N GLN A 54 -12.13 5.49 -7.20
CA GLN A 54 -13.19 5.66 -6.22
C GLN A 54 -13.80 4.32 -5.83
N ILE A 55 -14.08 4.13 -4.54
CA ILE A 55 -14.75 2.96 -4.00
C ILE A 55 -15.99 3.40 -3.23
N ASN A 56 -17.11 2.74 -3.51
CA ASN A 56 -18.36 2.89 -2.78
C ASN A 56 -18.82 1.52 -2.34
N GLY A 57 -19.02 1.32 -1.04
CA GLY A 57 -19.38 0.00 -0.55
C GLY A 57 -19.76 -0.06 0.92
N LYS A 58 -19.87 -1.28 1.42
CA LYS A 58 -20.06 -1.57 2.84
C LYS A 58 -18.72 -2.01 3.43
N VAL A 59 -18.47 -1.63 4.67
CA VAL A 59 -17.29 -2.01 5.43
C VAL A 59 -17.71 -2.59 6.77
N GLY A 60 -17.03 -3.65 7.20
CA GLY A 60 -17.11 -4.20 8.55
C GLY A 60 -15.79 -3.96 9.27
N ILE A 61 -15.86 -3.46 10.49
CA ILE A 61 -14.69 -3.18 11.32
C ILE A 61 -14.82 -4.01 12.59
N ARG A 62 -13.75 -4.70 12.95
CA ARG A 62 -13.66 -5.46 14.20
C ARG A 62 -12.36 -5.08 14.90
N ALA A 63 -12.48 -4.30 15.97
CA ALA A 63 -11.39 -3.94 16.86
C ALA A 63 -11.73 -4.38 18.30
N PRO A 64 -10.74 -4.50 19.20
CA PRO A 64 -10.96 -5.00 20.56
C PRO A 64 -11.96 -4.18 21.38
N ARG A 65 -12.05 -2.87 21.13
CA ARG A 65 -12.93 -1.95 21.87
C ARG A 65 -14.18 -1.52 21.10
N ASP A 66 -14.19 -1.73 19.79
CA ASP A 66 -15.28 -1.28 18.93
C ASP A 66 -15.39 -2.18 17.70
N SER A 67 -16.61 -2.58 17.37
CA SER A 67 -16.91 -3.41 16.21
C SER A 67 -18.20 -2.93 15.60
N GLY A 68 -18.23 -2.78 14.28
CA GLY A 68 -19.37 -2.19 13.60
C GLY A 68 -19.38 -2.49 12.11
N SER A 69 -20.45 -2.07 11.47
CA SER A 69 -20.55 -2.03 10.02
C SER A 69 -20.99 -0.65 9.59
N GLY A 70 -20.67 -0.29 8.36
CA GLY A 70 -21.01 1.01 7.81
C GLY A 70 -20.88 1.04 6.30
N THR A 71 -21.07 2.24 5.78
CA THR A 71 -20.80 2.60 4.39
C THR A 71 -19.42 3.23 4.32
N LEU A 72 -18.71 2.91 3.24
CA LEU A 72 -17.42 3.46 2.88
C LEU A 72 -17.57 4.19 1.54
N PHE A 73 -17.16 5.44 1.51
CA PHE A 73 -16.81 6.17 0.29
C PHE A 73 -15.32 6.49 0.38
N TRP A 74 -14.53 6.10 -0.62
CA TRP A 74 -13.12 6.49 -0.72
C TRP A 74 -12.89 7.05 -2.11
N LEU A 75 -12.50 8.32 -2.18
CA LEU A 75 -11.97 8.94 -3.39
C LEU A 75 -10.46 9.13 -3.25
N GLN A 76 -9.70 8.60 -4.22
CA GLN A 76 -8.26 8.84 -4.35
C GLN A 76 -8.00 9.64 -5.63
N ARG A 77 -7.17 10.68 -5.54
CA ARG A 77 -6.67 11.46 -6.68
C ARG A 77 -5.22 11.86 -6.42
N GLN A 78 -4.29 11.15 -7.05
CA GLN A 78 -2.86 11.22 -6.78
C GLN A 78 -2.62 11.06 -5.27
N ASP A 79 -1.98 12.02 -4.64
CA ASP A 79 -1.72 12.01 -3.19
C ASP A 79 -2.90 12.53 -2.35
N TYR A 80 -3.96 13.03 -2.98
CA TYR A 80 -5.17 13.45 -2.29
C TYR A 80 -6.11 12.26 -2.04
N TYR A 81 -6.65 12.19 -0.82
CA TYR A 81 -7.71 11.24 -0.48
C TYR A 81 -8.84 11.88 0.32
N ASP A 82 -10.05 11.35 0.12
CA ASP A 82 -11.26 11.65 0.88
C ASP A 82 -11.96 10.34 1.23
N ILE A 83 -11.78 9.91 2.48
CA ILE A 83 -12.32 8.67 3.03
C ILE A 83 -13.46 9.05 3.97
N ARG A 84 -14.66 8.55 3.69
CA ARG A 84 -15.86 8.78 4.49
C ARG A 84 -16.40 7.46 4.97
N LEU A 85 -16.59 7.38 6.27
CA LEU A 85 -17.18 6.25 6.97
C LEU A 85 -18.46 6.72 7.62
N SER A 86 -19.53 5.93 7.52
CA SER A 86 -20.79 6.22 8.20
C SER A 86 -21.50 4.93 8.57
N GLY A 87 -21.84 4.77 9.84
CA GLY A 87 -22.64 3.67 10.33
C GLY A 87 -24.10 3.74 9.88
N PRO A 88 -24.93 2.76 10.27
CA PRO A 88 -26.35 2.75 9.96
C PRO A 88 -27.01 4.04 10.43
N LEU A 89 -27.85 4.62 9.58
CA LEU A 89 -28.56 5.89 9.84
C LEU A 89 -27.59 7.08 10.09
N GLY A 90 -26.38 7.05 9.54
CA GLY A 90 -25.40 8.14 9.66
C GLY A 90 -24.69 8.21 11.02
N ARG A 91 -24.88 7.20 11.89
CA ARG A 91 -24.21 7.15 13.19
C ARG A 91 -22.70 6.99 13.04
N GLY A 92 -21.94 7.67 13.90
CA GLY A 92 -20.48 7.56 13.92
C GLY A 92 -19.83 7.98 12.59
N ALA A 93 -20.40 8.99 11.92
CA ALA A 93 -19.82 9.48 10.67
C ALA A 93 -18.45 10.11 10.93
N ALA A 94 -17.47 9.71 10.12
CA ALA A 94 -16.11 10.24 10.13
C ALA A 94 -15.64 10.50 8.70
N ARG A 95 -14.90 11.58 8.51
CA ARG A 95 -14.29 11.97 7.24
C ARG A 95 -12.82 12.24 7.44
N LEU A 96 -11.99 11.44 6.80
CA LEU A 96 -10.54 11.55 6.81
C LEU A 96 -10.10 12.05 5.42
N THR A 97 -9.48 13.22 5.38
CA THR A 97 -8.93 13.80 4.15
C THR A 97 -7.47 14.11 4.33
N GLY A 98 -6.67 13.93 3.27
CA GLY A 98 -5.27 14.31 3.33
C GLY A 98 -4.66 14.50 1.97
N ARG A 99 -3.51 15.19 1.98
CA ARG A 99 -2.60 15.41 0.86
C ARG A 99 -1.20 15.73 1.43
N PRO A 100 -0.16 15.83 0.59
CA PRO A 100 1.14 16.30 1.05
C PRO A 100 1.00 17.68 1.69
N GLY A 101 1.47 17.81 2.94
CA GLY A 101 1.39 19.04 3.71
C GLY A 101 0.17 19.17 4.65
N GLY A 102 -0.78 18.23 4.67
CA GLY A 102 -1.85 18.26 5.67
C GLY A 102 -2.81 17.07 5.63
N VAL A 103 -3.17 16.59 6.83
CA VAL A 103 -4.19 15.56 7.04
C VAL A 103 -5.18 16.05 8.09
N SER A 104 -6.47 15.84 7.84
CA SER A 104 -7.55 16.21 8.75
C SER A 104 -8.57 15.09 8.92
N LEU A 105 -9.05 14.93 10.15
CA LEU A 105 -10.13 14.02 10.52
C LEU A 105 -11.29 14.84 11.09
N GLU A 106 -12.45 14.73 10.48
CA GLU A 106 -13.71 15.27 10.97
C GLU A 106 -14.54 14.11 11.55
N VAL A 107 -14.95 14.23 12.80
CA VAL A 107 -15.79 13.23 13.49
C VAL A 107 -17.10 13.89 13.92
N ALA A 108 -18.22 13.27 13.55
CA ALA A 108 -19.54 13.77 13.90
C ALA A 108 -19.67 14.00 15.41
N ASN A 109 -20.14 15.19 15.79
CA ASN A 109 -20.31 15.64 17.18
C ASN A 109 -19.03 15.80 18.01
N GLN A 110 -17.84 15.70 17.41
CA GLN A 110 -16.56 15.92 18.12
C GLN A 110 -15.76 17.08 17.51
N GLY A 111 -15.82 17.27 16.19
CA GLY A 111 -15.18 18.37 15.49
C GLY A 111 -14.11 17.90 14.50
N ARG A 112 -13.15 18.79 14.22
CA ARG A 112 -12.05 18.58 13.25
C ARG A 112 -10.72 18.55 13.97
N TYR A 113 -9.88 17.60 13.58
CA TYR A 113 -8.54 17.35 14.12
C TYR A 113 -7.53 17.30 12.96
N GLU A 114 -6.29 17.70 13.22
CA GLU A 114 -5.21 17.68 12.24
C GLU A 114 -3.96 17.04 12.84
N ALA A 115 -3.23 16.29 12.01
CA ALA A 115 -1.94 15.69 12.40
C ALA A 115 -1.07 15.46 11.17
N PRO A 116 0.23 15.15 11.35
CA PRO A 116 1.11 14.85 10.22
C PRO A 116 0.74 13.59 9.43
N THR A 117 0.07 12.62 10.05
CA THR A 117 -0.30 11.35 9.39
C THR A 117 -1.74 10.95 9.70
N PRO A 118 -2.43 10.21 8.79
CA PRO A 118 -3.75 9.69 9.04
C PRO A 118 -3.77 8.66 10.18
N GLU A 119 -2.71 7.86 10.32
CA GLU A 119 -2.58 6.86 11.39
C GLU A 119 -2.63 7.51 12.78
N THR A 120 -1.95 8.65 12.97
CA THR A 120 -1.99 9.40 14.23
C THR A 120 -3.42 9.87 14.54
N LEU A 121 -4.14 10.42 13.56
CA LEU A 121 -5.52 10.86 13.77
C LEU A 121 -6.46 9.71 14.15
N LEU A 122 -6.37 8.58 13.44
CA LEU A 122 -7.21 7.42 13.73
C LEU A 122 -6.89 6.80 15.09
N GLN A 123 -5.62 6.77 15.47
CA GLN A 123 -5.18 6.26 16.77
C GLN A 123 -5.63 7.18 17.91
N ASP A 124 -5.46 8.49 17.78
CA ASP A 124 -5.72 9.45 18.86
C ASP A 124 -7.21 9.70 19.07
N GLN A 125 -7.97 9.80 17.98
CA GLN A 125 -9.39 10.18 18.05
C GLN A 125 -10.33 8.96 18.10
N LEU A 126 -9.97 7.86 17.42
CA LEU A 126 -10.82 6.66 17.31
C LEU A 126 -10.21 5.42 17.97
N GLY A 127 -8.95 5.47 18.41
CA GLY A 127 -8.26 4.31 18.98
C GLY A 127 -7.90 3.23 17.95
N TRP A 128 -8.00 3.51 16.65
CA TRP A 128 -7.79 2.54 15.59
C TRP A 128 -6.34 2.52 15.11
N LYS A 129 -5.69 1.36 15.20
CA LYS A 129 -4.37 1.07 14.61
C LYS A 129 -4.52 0.63 13.16
N LEU A 130 -4.96 1.55 12.30
CA LEU A 130 -5.23 1.25 10.90
C LEU A 130 -4.16 1.88 10.01
N PRO A 131 -3.34 1.09 9.28
CA PRO A 131 -2.30 1.63 8.40
C PRO A 131 -2.90 2.13 7.08
N VAL A 132 -3.47 3.35 7.09
CA VAL A 132 -4.11 3.97 5.92
C VAL A 132 -3.14 4.08 4.74
N SER A 133 -1.88 4.40 5.03
CA SER A 133 -0.75 4.42 4.09
C SER A 133 -0.51 3.08 3.37
N HIS A 134 -0.91 1.95 3.97
CA HIS A 134 -0.83 0.64 3.32
C HIS A 134 -2.15 0.26 2.65
N LEU A 135 -3.29 0.61 3.26
CA LEU A 135 -4.62 0.31 2.71
C LEU A 135 -4.82 0.86 1.29
N VAL A 136 -4.26 2.03 1.00
CA VAL A 136 -4.29 2.64 -0.35
C VAL A 136 -3.71 1.70 -1.43
N TRP A 137 -2.80 0.79 -1.06
CA TRP A 137 -2.26 -0.24 -1.94
C TRP A 137 -3.13 -1.50 -1.93
N TRP A 138 -3.44 -2.01 -0.74
CA TRP A 138 -4.17 -3.26 -0.58
C TRP A 138 -5.56 -3.23 -1.22
N VAL A 139 -6.24 -2.08 -1.15
CA VAL A 139 -7.58 -1.92 -1.73
C VAL A 139 -7.58 -1.99 -3.27
N ARG A 140 -6.44 -1.71 -3.91
CA ARG A 140 -6.22 -1.88 -5.35
C ARG A 140 -5.74 -3.30 -5.71
N GLY A 141 -5.54 -4.17 -4.72
CA GLY A 141 -4.93 -5.49 -4.92
C GLY A 141 -3.41 -5.42 -5.10
N LEU A 142 -2.75 -4.42 -4.52
CA LEU A 142 -1.29 -4.27 -4.57
C LEU A 142 -0.67 -4.46 -3.18
N PRO A 143 0.49 -5.11 -3.06
CA PRO A 143 1.28 -5.03 -1.83
C PRO A 143 1.75 -3.59 -1.60
N ALA A 144 1.86 -3.16 -0.35
CA ALA A 144 2.43 -1.85 -0.06
C ALA A 144 3.95 -1.90 -0.30
N PRO A 145 4.57 -0.79 -0.74
CA PRO A 145 6.02 -0.73 -0.93
C PRO A 145 6.75 -0.88 0.42
N ASP A 146 8.03 -1.20 0.34
CA ASP A 146 8.98 -1.22 1.48
C ASP A 146 8.73 -2.23 2.60
N SER A 147 7.73 -3.09 2.44
CA SER A 147 7.51 -4.29 3.26
C SER A 147 7.73 -5.58 2.48
N LYS A 148 8.23 -6.61 3.16
CA LYS A 148 8.23 -7.97 2.61
C LYS A 148 6.80 -8.45 2.51
N SER A 149 6.45 -9.08 1.41
CA SER A 149 5.11 -9.60 1.19
C SER A 149 5.13 -11.03 0.68
N ARG A 150 4.15 -11.81 1.13
CA ARG A 150 3.84 -13.13 0.57
C ARG A 150 2.50 -13.03 -0.13
N LEU A 151 2.51 -13.39 -1.41
CA LEU A 151 1.33 -13.29 -2.27
C LEU A 151 0.94 -14.69 -2.73
N THR A 152 -0.36 -14.99 -2.66
CA THR A 152 -0.93 -16.16 -3.34
C THR A 152 -1.72 -15.68 -4.53
N LEU A 153 -1.38 -16.18 -5.71
CA LEU A 153 -2.09 -15.88 -6.95
C LEU A 153 -3.15 -16.94 -7.24
N ASP A 154 -4.30 -16.50 -7.75
CA ASP A 154 -5.34 -17.39 -8.31
C ASP A 154 -5.00 -17.89 -9.73
N ASP A 155 -5.90 -18.67 -10.30
CA ASP A 155 -5.76 -19.24 -11.64
C ASP A 155 -5.76 -18.17 -12.76
N ASP A 156 -6.32 -16.97 -12.49
CA ASP A 156 -6.32 -15.81 -13.39
C ASP A 156 -5.06 -14.94 -13.22
N SER A 157 -4.08 -15.41 -12.44
CA SER A 157 -2.85 -14.69 -12.09
C SER A 157 -3.09 -13.36 -11.34
N ARG A 158 -4.18 -13.28 -10.58
CA ARG A 158 -4.54 -12.13 -9.73
C ARG A 158 -4.29 -12.43 -8.26
N LEU A 159 -4.18 -11.36 -7.47
CA LEU A 159 -3.93 -11.46 -6.04
C LEU A 159 -5.15 -12.09 -5.33
N ALA A 160 -4.98 -13.29 -4.79
CA ALA A 160 -5.99 -13.98 -3.98
C ALA A 160 -5.78 -13.75 -2.48
N SER A 161 -4.52 -13.67 -2.03
CA SER A 161 -4.15 -13.39 -0.65
C SER A 161 -2.84 -12.63 -0.56
N LEU A 162 -2.75 -11.76 0.45
CA LEU A 162 -1.57 -10.95 0.76
C LEU A 162 -1.29 -11.02 2.27
N GLU A 163 -0.07 -11.41 2.62
CA GLU A 163 0.48 -11.35 3.97
C GLU A 163 1.64 -10.35 3.99
N GLN A 164 1.56 -9.37 4.90
CA GLN A 164 2.49 -8.24 5.01
C GLN A 164 2.52 -7.65 6.42
#